data_AF-A0A2N9MSA2-F1
#
_entry.id   AF-A0A2N9MSA2-F1
#
_cell.length_a   1.000
_cell.length_b   1.000
_cell.length_c   1.000
_cell.angle_alpha   90.00
_cell.angle_beta   90.00
_cell.angle_gamma   90.00
#
_symmetry.space_group_name_H-M   'P 1'
#
loop_
_entity.id
_entity.type
_entity.pdbx_description
1 polymer ?
#
loop_
_entity_poly.entity_id
_entity_poly.type
_entity_poly.pdbx_seq_one_letter_code
_entity_poly.pdbx_strand_id
1 'polypeptide(L)'
;MLRGLRWGELRAAGSRIDQMLLAAPSSELRQALKRASLESNWTGVLEQAETAMGMECGRGWLDLQRYVCRACYEMGTDYGPIRSAVISGVRGLLADYPSLTELTMMDDTATANAETLAWIRDDAMPGAAATAPPPVEAPAWDSAPAAESGLPTPPDVFELAMQAARAGRPQEGIEMLMREMTQERTGRGRFQRKAQLAQLCVGTPHEPIAFPILKDLAAEIERRKLEDWEAPDLLAHPLALLYRCLSRVDGSQEESQKLYSWLCRLDPLAALNVSR
;
A
#
# COMPACT_ATOMS: atom_id res chain seq x y z
N MET A 1 5.42 -12.48 -12.59
CA MET A 1 6.85 -12.89 -12.65
C MET A 1 7.65 -12.07 -13.66
N LEU A 2 7.24 -11.95 -14.94
CA LEU A 2 8.00 -11.23 -15.98
C LEU A 2 8.39 -9.79 -15.61
N ARG A 3 7.42 -8.99 -15.16
CA ARG A 3 7.64 -7.62 -14.67
C ARG A 3 8.60 -7.56 -13.48
N GLY A 4 8.46 -8.49 -12.53
CA GLY A 4 9.38 -8.60 -11.39
C GLY A 4 10.82 -8.89 -11.81
N LEU A 5 11.01 -9.73 -12.84
CA LEU A 5 12.33 -10.00 -13.40
C LEU A 5 12.91 -8.76 -14.09
N ARG A 6 12.23 -8.21 -15.11
CA ARG A 6 12.77 -7.11 -15.93
C ARG A 6 12.91 -5.80 -15.15
N TRP A 7 11.91 -5.44 -14.34
CA TRP A 7 12.00 -4.24 -13.51
C TRP A 7 12.85 -4.47 -12.26
N GLY A 8 13.05 -5.72 -11.85
CA GLY A 8 14.02 -6.08 -10.83
C GLY A 8 15.46 -5.84 -11.29
N GLU A 9 15.76 -6.12 -12.57
CA GLU A 9 17.07 -5.81 -13.17
C GLU A 9 17.35 -4.30 -13.18
N LEU A 10 16.35 -3.46 -13.47
CA LEU A 10 16.48 -2.01 -13.35
C LEU A 10 16.73 -1.59 -11.89
N ARG A 11 16.01 -2.20 -10.94
CA ARG A 11 16.18 -1.94 -9.50
C ARG A 11 17.52 -2.38 -8.95
N ALA A 12 18.09 -3.45 -9.47
CA ALA A 12 19.41 -3.92 -9.09
C ALA A 12 20.52 -2.92 -9.47
N ALA A 13 20.31 -2.09 -10.50
CA ALA A 13 21.24 -1.03 -10.91
C ALA A 13 21.22 0.20 -9.97
N GLY A 14 20.30 0.27 -9.02
CA GLY A 14 20.19 1.34 -8.02
C GLY A 14 19.21 2.44 -8.41
N SER A 15 19.46 3.67 -7.94
CA SER A 15 18.52 4.79 -8.06
C SER A 15 18.50 5.48 -9.44
N ARG A 16 19.48 5.20 -10.29
CA ARG A 16 19.53 5.72 -11.67
C ARG A 16 19.39 4.58 -12.66
N ILE A 17 18.55 4.81 -13.67
CA ILE A 17 18.41 3.89 -14.79
C ILE A 17 19.62 4.05 -15.70
N ASP A 18 20.36 2.96 -15.89
CA ASP A 18 21.34 2.87 -16.96
C ASP A 18 20.61 2.76 -18.31
N GLN A 19 20.79 3.77 -19.17
CA GLN A 19 20.15 3.83 -20.48
C GLN A 19 20.59 2.67 -21.39
N MET A 20 21.77 2.10 -21.16
CA MET A 20 22.24 0.92 -21.89
C MET A 20 21.39 -0.32 -21.66
N LEU A 21 20.64 -0.39 -20.55
CA LEU A 21 19.71 -1.47 -20.26
C LEU A 21 18.38 -1.32 -21.01
N LEU A 22 18.09 -0.14 -21.57
CA LEU A 22 16.84 0.17 -22.27
C LEU A 22 16.90 -0.27 -23.74
N ALA A 23 16.96 -1.59 -23.94
CA ALA A 23 16.95 -2.17 -25.28
C ALA A 23 15.66 -1.80 -26.03
N ALA A 24 15.79 -1.42 -27.30
CA ALA A 24 14.65 -1.12 -28.13
C ALA A 24 13.95 -2.40 -28.62
N PRO A 25 12.62 -2.45 -28.69
CA PRO A 25 11.91 -3.54 -29.35
C PRO A 25 12.14 -3.49 -30.87
N SER A 26 12.06 -4.65 -31.54
CA SER A 26 12.15 -4.70 -33.00
C SER A 26 10.97 -3.96 -33.67
N SER A 27 11.20 -3.41 -34.86
CA SER A 27 10.16 -2.74 -35.64
C SER A 27 9.01 -3.69 -36.00
N GLU A 28 9.32 -4.95 -36.26
CA GLU A 28 8.33 -6.01 -36.52
C GLU A 28 7.40 -6.21 -35.33
N LEU A 29 7.95 -6.28 -34.10
CA LEU A 29 7.16 -6.45 -32.88
C LEU A 29 6.23 -5.25 -32.64
N ARG A 30 6.71 -4.01 -32.86
CA ARG A 30 5.87 -2.80 -32.77
C ARG A 30 4.71 -2.86 -33.76
N GLN A 31 5.00 -3.23 -35.01
CA GLN A 31 4.00 -3.31 -36.07
C GLN A 31 2.99 -4.43 -35.81
N ALA A 32 3.44 -5.59 -35.32
CA ALA A 32 2.59 -6.72 -34.99
C ALA A 32 1.59 -6.38 -33.87
N LEU A 33 2.07 -5.79 -32.76
CA LEU A 33 1.21 -5.34 -31.66
C LEU A 33 0.20 -4.27 -32.11
N LYS A 34 0.66 -3.28 -32.89
CA LYS A 34 -0.23 -2.24 -33.41
C LYS A 34 -1.28 -2.80 -34.35
N ARG A 35 -0.91 -3.73 -35.24
CA ARG A 35 -1.84 -4.40 -36.14
C ARG A 35 -2.90 -5.21 -35.38
N ALA A 36 -2.46 -6.05 -34.44
CA ALA A 36 -3.37 -6.87 -33.63
C ALA A 36 -4.36 -6.00 -32.82
N SER A 37 -3.89 -4.85 -32.30
CA SER A 37 -4.74 -3.88 -31.63
C SER A 37 -5.77 -3.22 -32.55
N LEU A 38 -5.42 -2.93 -33.80
CA LEU A 38 -6.35 -2.34 -34.78
C LEU A 38 -7.40 -3.36 -35.24
N GLU A 39 -7.02 -4.63 -35.33
CA GLU A 39 -7.90 -5.75 -35.67
C GLU A 39 -8.78 -6.23 -34.50
N SER A 40 -8.69 -5.58 -33.33
CA SER A 40 -9.38 -5.98 -32.10
C SER A 40 -9.09 -7.43 -31.66
N ASN A 41 -7.93 -7.96 -32.05
CA ASN A 41 -7.46 -9.28 -31.62
C ASN A 41 -6.82 -9.16 -30.22
N TRP A 42 -7.65 -8.94 -29.20
CA TRP A 42 -7.17 -8.62 -27.84
C TRP A 42 -6.42 -9.76 -27.16
N THR A 43 -6.77 -11.01 -27.44
CA THR A 43 -6.01 -12.19 -27.00
C THR A 43 -4.61 -12.18 -27.59
N GLY A 44 -4.48 -11.96 -28.90
CA GLY A 44 -3.20 -11.86 -29.58
C GLY A 44 -2.36 -10.68 -29.11
N VAL A 45 -2.98 -9.54 -28.79
CA VAL A 45 -2.31 -8.37 -28.19
C VAL A 45 -1.73 -8.75 -26.83
N LEU A 46 -2.52 -9.40 -25.97
CA LEU A 46 -2.08 -9.79 -24.63
C LEU A 46 -0.90 -10.77 -24.68
N GLU A 47 -1.00 -11.81 -25.51
CA GLU A 47 0.06 -12.82 -25.66
C GLU A 47 1.37 -12.23 -26.20
N GLN A 48 1.28 -11.41 -27.25
CA GLN A 48 2.45 -10.75 -27.83
C GLN A 48 3.07 -9.75 -26.84
N ALA A 49 2.27 -9.00 -26.11
CA ALA A 49 2.76 -8.02 -25.16
C ALA A 49 3.43 -8.69 -23.95
N GLU A 50 2.90 -9.80 -23.43
CA GLU A 50 3.56 -10.56 -22.37
C GLU A 50 4.83 -11.27 -22.86
N THR A 51 4.85 -11.75 -24.11
CA THR A 51 6.08 -12.28 -24.72
C THR A 51 7.16 -11.21 -24.79
N ALA A 52 6.81 -10.02 -25.30
CA ALA A 52 7.69 -8.85 -25.34
C ALA A 52 8.15 -8.41 -23.94
N MET A 53 7.28 -8.49 -22.94
CA MET A 53 7.58 -8.19 -21.54
C MET A 53 8.68 -9.12 -20.97
N GLY A 54 8.82 -10.34 -21.48
CA GLY A 54 9.92 -11.23 -21.12
C GLY A 54 11.27 -10.88 -21.77
N MET A 55 11.26 -10.11 -22.86
CA MET A 55 12.45 -9.72 -23.61
C MET A 55 13.17 -8.53 -22.96
N GLU A 56 14.35 -8.20 -23.47
CA GLU A 56 15.16 -7.08 -22.96
C GLU A 56 14.46 -5.72 -23.04
N CYS A 57 13.63 -5.52 -24.06
CA CYS A 57 12.84 -4.30 -24.24
C CYS A 57 11.76 -4.11 -23.17
N GLY A 58 11.35 -5.17 -22.47
CA GLY A 58 10.38 -5.10 -21.38
C GLY A 58 10.86 -4.28 -20.17
N ARG A 59 12.16 -3.97 -20.08
CA ARG A 59 12.72 -3.10 -19.03
C ARG A 59 12.17 -1.68 -19.15
N GLY A 60 12.25 -1.11 -20.34
CA GLY A 60 11.94 0.31 -20.58
C GLY A 60 10.66 0.56 -21.36
N TRP A 61 10.12 -0.42 -22.08
CA TRP A 61 9.02 -0.18 -23.01
C TRP A 61 7.67 -0.16 -22.30
N LEU A 62 7.24 1.04 -21.88
CA LEU A 62 6.00 1.26 -21.11
C LEU A 62 4.74 1.08 -21.97
N ASP A 63 4.83 1.25 -23.29
CA ASP A 63 3.69 1.06 -24.18
C ASP A 63 3.09 -0.35 -24.10
N LEU A 64 3.92 -1.37 -23.79
CA LEU A 64 3.46 -2.73 -23.56
C LEU A 64 2.39 -2.79 -22.47
N GLN A 65 2.54 -1.98 -21.43
CA GLN A 65 1.62 -1.97 -20.29
C GLN A 65 0.27 -1.38 -20.69
N ARG A 66 0.26 -0.34 -21.52
CA ARG A 66 -0.96 0.21 -22.11
C ARG A 66 -1.68 -0.85 -22.96
N TYR A 67 -0.95 -1.57 -23.83
CA TYR A 67 -1.54 -2.62 -24.66
C TYR A 67 -2.15 -3.76 -23.84
N VAL A 68 -1.45 -4.23 -22.80
CA VAL A 68 -1.96 -5.25 -21.87
C VAL A 68 -3.22 -4.75 -21.16
N CYS A 69 -3.18 -3.55 -20.58
CA CYS A 69 -4.32 -2.98 -19.88
C CYS A 69 -5.52 -2.74 -20.81
N ARG A 70 -5.29 -2.35 -22.07
CA ARG A 70 -6.35 -2.21 -23.07
C ARG A 70 -6.95 -3.57 -23.44
N ALA A 71 -6.12 -4.58 -23.73
CA ALA A 71 -6.59 -5.92 -24.03
C ALA A 71 -7.42 -6.50 -22.87
N CYS A 72 -6.94 -6.38 -21.63
CA CYS A 72 -7.67 -6.83 -20.45
C CYS A 72 -9.02 -6.11 -20.27
N TYR A 73 -9.11 -4.83 -20.63
CA TYR A 73 -10.37 -4.09 -20.57
C TYR A 73 -11.39 -4.64 -21.58
N GLU A 74 -10.95 -4.87 -22.81
CA GLU A 74 -11.81 -5.33 -23.91
C GLU A 74 -12.23 -6.80 -23.78
N MET A 75 -11.39 -7.62 -23.14
CA MET A 75 -11.70 -9.03 -22.86
C MET A 75 -12.69 -9.24 -21.70
N GLY A 76 -13.07 -8.17 -21.00
CA GLY A 76 -14.15 -8.18 -20.02
C GLY A 76 -13.70 -8.34 -18.56
N THR A 77 -14.69 -8.50 -17.68
CA THR A 77 -14.54 -8.36 -16.21
C THR A 77 -13.57 -9.35 -15.58
N ASP A 78 -13.42 -10.54 -16.15
CA ASP A 78 -12.54 -11.59 -15.63
C ASP A 78 -11.05 -11.19 -15.68
N TYR A 79 -10.70 -10.28 -16.58
CA TYR A 79 -9.36 -9.72 -16.72
C TYR A 79 -9.14 -8.43 -15.90
N GLY A 80 -10.17 -7.95 -15.21
CA GLY A 80 -10.11 -6.76 -14.35
C GLY A 80 -9.04 -6.82 -13.25
N PRO A 81 -8.91 -7.93 -12.51
CA PRO A 81 -7.83 -8.10 -11.52
C PRO A 81 -6.44 -8.06 -12.14
N ILE A 82 -6.27 -8.62 -13.34
CA ILE A 82 -5.00 -8.61 -14.08
C ILE A 82 -4.65 -7.17 -14.48
N ARG A 83 -5.60 -6.43 -15.07
CA ARG A 83 -5.42 -5.00 -15.39
C ARG A 83 -5.01 -4.20 -14.17
N SER A 84 -5.67 -4.42 -13.03
CA SER A 84 -5.38 -3.71 -11.77
C SER A 84 -3.98 -4.01 -11.24
N ALA A 85 -3.54 -5.27 -11.32
CA ALA A 85 -2.19 -5.68 -10.93
C ALA A 85 -1.11 -5.03 -11.82
N VAL A 86 -1.35 -4.96 -13.14
CA VAL A 86 -0.43 -4.30 -14.08
C VAL A 86 -0.33 -2.81 -13.79
N ILE A 87 -1.47 -2.12 -13.57
CA ILE A 87 -1.49 -0.69 -13.21
C ILE A 87 -0.73 -0.45 -11.90
N SER A 88 -0.95 -1.27 -10.88
CA SER A 88 -0.22 -1.17 -9.60
C SER A 88 1.29 -1.37 -9.77
N GLY A 89 1.69 -2.31 -10.64
CA GLY A 89 3.09 -2.52 -10.98
C GLY A 89 3.73 -1.30 -11.66
N VAL A 90 3.03 -0.69 -12.61
CA VAL A 90 3.49 0.54 -13.30
C VAL A 90 3.60 1.70 -12.31
N ARG A 91 2.63 1.86 -11.41
CA ARG A 91 2.69 2.84 -10.31
C ARG A 91 3.96 2.70 -9.48
N GLY A 92 4.24 1.47 -9.02
CA GLY A 92 5.43 1.19 -8.23
C GLY A 92 6.73 1.48 -9.00
N LEU A 93 6.80 1.10 -10.29
CA LEU A 93 7.96 1.41 -11.12
C LEU A 93 8.19 2.90 -11.29
N LEU A 94 7.14 3.68 -11.55
CA LEU A 94 7.24 5.13 -11.77
C LEU A 94 7.44 5.92 -10.48
N ALA A 95 7.03 5.37 -9.33
CA ALA A 95 7.37 5.93 -8.02
C ALA A 95 8.89 5.80 -7.75
N ASP A 96 9.49 4.67 -8.10
CA ASP A 96 10.93 4.45 -7.96
C ASP A 96 11.73 5.22 -9.03
N TYR A 97 11.21 5.29 -10.25
CA TYR A 97 11.87 5.91 -11.41
C TYR A 97 10.95 6.87 -12.17
N PRO A 98 10.70 8.07 -11.64
CA PRO A 98 9.81 9.03 -12.28
C PRO A 98 10.34 9.51 -13.63
N SER A 99 11.66 9.61 -13.79
CA SER A 99 12.28 10.03 -15.05
C SER A 99 12.10 9.02 -16.18
N LEU A 100 11.69 7.78 -15.90
CA LEU A 100 11.55 6.73 -16.92
C LEU A 100 10.61 7.14 -18.06
N THR A 101 9.57 7.94 -17.78
CA THR A 101 8.62 8.43 -18.80
C THR A 101 9.24 9.40 -19.81
N GLU A 102 10.38 10.00 -19.48
CA GLU A 102 11.06 11.00 -20.31
C GLU A 102 12.30 10.43 -21.01
N LEU A 103 12.70 9.19 -20.67
CA LEU A 103 13.87 8.54 -21.27
C LEU A 103 13.57 7.99 -22.67
N THR A 104 14.64 7.79 -23.42
CA THR A 104 14.64 7.08 -24.70
C THR A 104 15.38 5.75 -24.57
N MET A 105 14.94 4.78 -25.35
CA MET A 105 15.61 3.50 -25.54
C MET A 105 16.85 3.67 -26.44
N MET A 106 17.64 2.61 -26.59
CA MET A 106 18.88 2.59 -27.37
C MET A 106 18.74 2.96 -28.86
N ASP A 107 17.52 2.99 -29.40
CA ASP A 107 17.23 3.40 -30.79
C ASP A 107 16.60 4.80 -30.88
N ASP A 108 16.75 5.62 -29.83
CA ASP A 108 16.14 6.94 -29.66
C ASP A 108 14.60 6.95 -29.62
N THR A 109 13.94 5.78 -29.61
CA THR A 109 12.49 5.72 -29.39
C THR A 109 12.17 5.98 -27.92
N ALA A 110 11.17 6.82 -27.65
CA ALA A 110 10.69 7.07 -26.29
C ALA A 110 10.22 5.78 -25.60
N THR A 111 10.49 5.66 -24.30
CA THR A 111 9.99 4.56 -23.44
C THR A 111 8.47 4.52 -23.36
N ALA A 112 7.84 5.70 -23.39
CA ALA A 112 6.39 5.90 -23.45
C ALA A 112 6.03 6.87 -24.58
N ASN A 113 5.16 6.44 -25.50
CA ASN A 113 4.60 7.35 -26.50
C ASN A 113 3.52 8.27 -25.89
N ALA A 114 3.06 9.27 -26.66
CA ALA A 114 2.08 10.26 -26.19
C ALA A 114 0.78 9.65 -25.64
N GLU A 115 0.29 8.57 -26.26
CA GLU A 115 -0.93 7.88 -25.81
C GLU A 115 -0.67 7.09 -24.51
N THR A 116 0.53 6.53 -24.33
CA THR A 116 0.95 5.90 -23.07
C THR A 116 1.10 6.91 -21.95
N LEU A 117 1.64 8.10 -22.23
CA LEU A 117 1.75 9.17 -21.23
C LEU A 117 0.38 9.66 -20.77
N ALA A 118 -0.58 9.80 -21.70
CA ALA A 118 -1.96 10.14 -21.36
C ALA A 118 -2.59 9.03 -20.49
N TRP A 119 -2.46 7.77 -20.91
CA TRP A 119 -2.93 6.62 -20.13
C TRP A 119 -2.30 6.55 -18.74
N ILE A 120 -0.99 6.82 -18.61
CA ILE A 120 -0.31 6.86 -17.31
C ILE A 120 -0.92 7.94 -16.44
N ARG A 121 -1.18 9.14 -16.96
CA ARG A 121 -1.77 10.24 -16.19
C ARG A 121 -3.18 9.91 -15.69
N ASP A 122 -3.99 9.30 -16.55
CA ASP A 122 -5.42 9.12 -16.27
C ASP A 122 -5.70 7.86 -15.45
N ASP A 123 -5.06 6.73 -15.80
CA ASP A 123 -5.31 5.42 -15.19
C ASP A 123 -4.22 5.05 -14.16
N ALA A 124 -2.95 5.29 -14.49
CA ALA A 124 -1.85 4.84 -13.66
C ALA A 124 -1.47 5.83 -12.55
N MET A 125 -1.62 7.13 -12.72
CA MET A 125 -1.26 8.15 -11.73
C MET A 125 -2.31 9.26 -11.68
N PRO A 126 -3.60 8.93 -11.41
CA PRO A 126 -4.63 9.95 -11.31
C PRO A 126 -4.28 10.92 -10.18
N GLY A 127 -3.88 12.14 -10.54
CA GLY A 127 -3.46 13.21 -9.61
C GLY A 127 -2.01 13.70 -9.71
N ALA A 128 -1.16 13.14 -10.58
CA ALA A 128 0.24 13.56 -10.70
C ALA A 128 0.46 14.85 -11.54
N ALA A 129 -0.61 15.52 -11.98
CA ALA A 129 -0.49 16.80 -12.69
C ALA A 129 -0.29 17.94 -11.68
N ALA A 130 0.86 18.61 -11.82
CA ALA A 130 1.34 19.79 -11.09
C ALA A 130 1.99 19.53 -9.72
N THR A 131 3.29 19.22 -9.72
CA THR A 131 4.38 20.17 -9.39
C THR A 131 5.68 19.39 -9.26
N ALA A 132 6.70 19.77 -10.04
CA ALA A 132 8.08 19.43 -9.74
C ALA A 132 8.65 20.53 -8.82
N PRO A 133 9.13 20.23 -7.61
CA PRO A 133 10.05 21.09 -6.90
C PRO A 133 11.51 20.70 -7.28
N PRO A 134 12.46 21.65 -7.16
CA PRO A 134 13.86 21.45 -7.53
C PRO A 134 14.58 20.47 -6.56
N PRO A 135 15.78 19.97 -6.91
CA PRO A 135 16.46 18.95 -6.12
C PRO A 135 16.95 19.55 -4.81
N VAL A 136 16.47 19.01 -3.69
CA VAL A 136 17.01 19.30 -2.36
C VAL A 136 17.74 18.07 -1.85
N GLU A 137 19.00 18.30 -1.48
CA GLU A 137 19.95 17.34 -0.94
C GLU A 137 19.37 16.60 0.27
N ALA A 138 19.77 15.33 0.41
CA ALA A 138 19.32 14.45 1.48
C ALA A 138 19.60 15.04 2.88
N PRO A 139 18.65 14.94 3.83
CA PRO A 139 18.99 14.92 5.24
C PRO A 139 18.92 13.49 5.79
N ALA A 140 19.85 13.25 6.69
CA ALA A 140 19.94 12.06 7.52
C ALA A 140 18.67 11.87 8.37
N TRP A 141 18.47 10.61 8.77
CA TRP A 141 17.66 10.15 9.89
C TRP A 141 17.59 11.19 11.02
N ASP A 142 16.40 11.72 11.27
CA ASP A 142 15.90 12.10 12.60
C ASP A 142 14.39 12.33 12.55
N SER A 143 13.72 12.01 13.65
CA SER A 143 12.27 11.83 13.77
C SER A 143 11.46 13.14 13.89
N ALA A 144 10.26 13.14 13.26
CA ALA A 144 9.07 14.00 13.45
C ALA A 144 9.14 15.49 13.01
N PRO A 145 8.01 16.20 12.70
CA PRO A 145 6.58 15.86 12.80
C PRO A 145 5.82 15.94 11.44
N ALA A 146 4.58 15.44 11.42
CA ALA A 146 3.66 15.60 10.28
C ALA A 146 3.30 17.08 10.10
N ALA A 147 3.66 17.68 8.97
CA ALA A 147 3.20 18.98 8.53
C ALA A 147 2.05 18.81 7.52
N GLU A 148 0.92 19.40 7.88
CA GLU A 148 -0.34 19.42 7.16
C GLU A 148 -0.20 19.88 5.71
N SER A 149 -0.65 19.04 4.78
CA SER A 149 -0.93 19.46 3.40
C SER A 149 -2.32 20.11 3.38
N GLY A 150 -2.35 21.41 3.07
CA GLY A 150 -3.53 22.28 3.08
C GLY A 150 -4.55 22.06 1.97
N LEU A 151 -5.05 20.84 1.81
CA LEU A 151 -6.37 20.54 1.24
C LEU A 151 -7.03 19.57 2.21
N PRO A 152 -8.34 19.70 2.53
CA PRO A 152 -8.96 18.91 3.59
C PRO A 152 -8.87 17.43 3.21
N THR A 153 -7.88 16.74 3.80
CA THR A 153 -7.85 15.29 3.88
C THR A 153 -9.22 14.91 4.42
N PRO A 154 -9.98 14.01 3.76
CA PRO A 154 -11.18 13.49 4.39
C PRO A 154 -10.72 13.00 5.78
N PRO A 155 -11.33 13.53 6.86
CA PRO A 155 -10.78 13.36 8.19
C PRO A 155 -10.64 11.86 8.47
N ASP A 156 -9.50 11.45 9.03
CA ASP A 156 -9.28 10.05 9.39
C ASP A 156 -10.51 9.59 10.17
N VAL A 157 -11.17 8.54 9.70
CA VAL A 157 -12.42 8.04 10.29
C VAL A 157 -12.19 7.73 11.78
N PHE A 158 -10.97 7.34 12.16
CA PHE A 158 -10.60 7.18 13.55
C PHE A 158 -10.59 8.50 14.33
N GLU A 159 -10.05 9.58 13.77
CA GLU A 159 -10.10 10.91 14.37
C GLU A 159 -11.53 11.42 14.51
N LEU A 160 -12.38 11.23 13.49
CA LEU A 160 -13.81 11.55 13.58
C LEU A 160 -14.51 10.76 14.68
N ALA A 161 -14.24 9.46 14.75
CA ALA A 161 -14.81 8.58 15.76
C ALA A 161 -14.37 9.02 17.17
N MET A 162 -13.10 9.39 17.34
CA MET A 162 -12.59 9.92 18.60
C MET A 162 -13.16 11.29 18.97
N GLN A 163 -13.38 12.18 17.99
CA GLN A 163 -14.07 13.45 18.21
C GLN A 163 -15.52 13.24 18.64
N ALA A 164 -16.24 12.31 18.00
CA ALA A 164 -17.60 11.95 18.39
C ALA A 164 -17.65 11.41 19.82
N ALA A 165 -16.72 10.52 20.20
CA ALA A 165 -16.59 10.01 21.55
C ALA A 165 -16.32 11.12 22.59
N ARG A 166 -15.40 12.05 22.30
CA ARG A 166 -15.11 13.21 23.16
C ARG A 166 -16.29 14.17 23.29
N ALA A 167 -17.12 14.28 22.25
CA ALA A 167 -18.36 15.05 22.25
C ALA A 167 -19.52 14.35 22.97
N GLY A 168 -19.28 13.23 23.67
CA GLY A 168 -20.31 12.47 24.39
C GLY A 168 -21.17 11.58 23.49
N ARG A 169 -20.77 11.35 22.24
CA ARG A 169 -21.44 10.47 21.25
C ARG A 169 -20.56 9.27 20.87
N PRO A 170 -20.15 8.41 21.81
CA PRO A 170 -19.26 7.28 21.52
C PRO A 170 -19.92 6.22 20.61
N GLN A 171 -21.24 6.08 20.64
CA GLN A 171 -21.98 5.15 19.78
C GLN A 171 -21.80 5.46 18.29
N GLU A 172 -21.84 6.74 17.91
CA GLU A 172 -21.63 7.18 16.54
C GLU A 172 -20.21 6.87 16.04
N GLY A 173 -19.20 7.05 16.90
CA GLY A 173 -17.82 6.67 16.58
C GLY A 173 -17.65 5.15 16.42
N ILE A 174 -18.33 4.35 17.25
CA ILE A 174 -18.36 2.88 17.11
C ILE A 174 -18.98 2.48 15.77
N GLU A 175 -20.12 3.06 15.40
CA GLU A 175 -20.81 2.78 14.14
C GLU A 175 -19.94 3.11 12.92
N MET A 176 -19.24 4.26 12.95
CA MET A 176 -18.29 4.64 11.91
C MET A 176 -17.20 3.58 11.72
N LEU A 177 -16.55 3.13 12.81
CA LEU A 177 -15.48 2.15 12.75
C LEU A 177 -15.98 0.74 12.35
N MET A 178 -17.18 0.34 12.79
CA MET A 178 -17.79 -0.92 12.37
C MET A 178 -18.09 -0.96 10.87
N ARG A 179 -18.55 0.17 10.32
CA ARG A 179 -18.81 0.31 8.88
C ARG A 179 -17.53 0.18 8.06
N GLU A 180 -16.44 0.81 8.51
CA GLU A 180 -15.13 0.70 7.86
C GLU A 180 -14.57 -0.71 7.96
N MET A 181 -14.65 -1.35 9.12
CA MET A 181 -14.21 -2.73 9.32
C MET A 181 -14.88 -3.72 8.36
N THR A 182 -16.14 -3.46 7.95
CA THR A 182 -16.86 -4.27 6.96
C THR A 182 -16.38 -4.02 5.53
N GLN A 183 -15.89 -2.81 5.23
CA GLN A 183 -15.34 -2.43 3.93
C GLN A 183 -13.86 -2.84 3.77
N GLU A 184 -13.16 -3.13 4.87
CA GLU A 184 -11.76 -3.53 4.86
C GLU A 184 -11.52 -4.87 4.15
N ARG A 185 -10.75 -4.82 3.06
CA ARG A 185 -10.47 -5.97 2.19
C ARG A 185 -9.30 -6.82 2.66
N THR A 186 -8.46 -6.30 3.57
CA THR A 186 -7.24 -6.95 4.02
C THR A 186 -7.32 -7.41 5.48
N GLY A 187 -6.58 -8.47 5.83
CA GLY A 187 -6.48 -8.91 7.23
C GLY A 187 -5.84 -7.84 8.13
N ARG A 188 -4.81 -7.15 7.61
CA ARG A 188 -4.11 -6.05 8.28
C ARG A 188 -5.03 -4.86 8.56
N GLY A 189 -5.81 -4.44 7.56
CA GLY A 189 -6.80 -3.36 7.70
C GLY A 189 -7.87 -3.70 8.74
N ARG A 190 -8.42 -4.92 8.69
CA ARG A 190 -9.38 -5.38 9.71
C ARG A 190 -8.79 -5.39 11.12
N PHE A 191 -7.54 -5.82 11.28
CA PHE A 191 -6.83 -5.77 12.56
C PHE A 191 -6.69 -4.33 13.07
N GLN A 192 -6.25 -3.41 12.21
CA GLN A 192 -6.12 -1.97 12.53
C GLN A 192 -7.46 -1.35 12.95
N ARG A 193 -8.54 -1.60 12.19
CA ARG A 193 -9.88 -1.09 12.55
C ARG A 193 -10.40 -1.69 13.85
N LYS A 194 -10.14 -2.97 14.12
CA LYS A 194 -10.52 -3.62 15.38
C LYS A 194 -9.73 -3.05 16.57
N ALA A 195 -8.45 -2.74 16.40
CA ALA A 195 -7.63 -2.06 17.41
C ALA A 195 -8.11 -0.62 17.69
N GLN A 196 -8.45 0.14 16.64
CA GLN A 196 -9.05 1.48 16.75
C GLN A 196 -10.39 1.45 17.48
N LEU A 197 -11.26 0.47 17.16
CA LEU A 197 -12.53 0.27 17.84
C LEU A 197 -12.33 0.00 19.34
N ALA A 198 -11.40 -0.89 19.68
CA ALA A 198 -11.07 -1.16 21.08
C ALA A 198 -10.56 0.10 21.80
N GLN A 199 -9.67 0.86 21.16
CA GLN A 199 -9.13 2.10 21.71
C GLN A 199 -10.22 3.13 21.99
N LEU A 200 -11.20 3.27 21.10
CA LEU A 200 -12.32 4.19 21.28
C LEU A 200 -13.20 3.77 22.47
N CYS A 201 -13.39 2.46 22.68
CA CYS A 201 -14.17 1.96 23.80
C CYS A 201 -13.49 2.18 25.16
N VAL A 202 -12.15 2.17 25.21
CA VAL A 202 -11.39 2.39 26.46
C VAL A 202 -11.59 3.84 26.96
N GLY A 203 -11.98 3.99 28.22
CA GLY A 203 -12.24 5.31 28.82
C GLY A 203 -13.61 5.90 28.49
N THR A 204 -14.50 5.11 27.89
CA THR A 204 -15.92 5.45 27.69
C THR A 204 -16.81 4.52 28.51
N PRO A 205 -18.13 4.78 28.64
CA PRO A 205 -19.08 3.83 29.27
C PRO A 205 -19.11 2.44 28.61
N HIS A 206 -18.53 2.28 27.42
CA HIS A 206 -18.44 1.03 26.67
C HIS A 206 -17.14 0.24 26.93
N GLU A 207 -16.33 0.63 27.92
CA GLU A 207 -15.09 -0.04 28.32
C GLU A 207 -15.21 -1.57 28.52
N PRO A 208 -16.32 -2.13 29.06
CA PRO A 208 -16.48 -3.58 29.18
C PRO A 208 -16.43 -4.34 27.84
N ILE A 209 -16.73 -3.66 26.72
CA ILE A 209 -16.69 -4.23 25.37
C ILE A 209 -15.25 -4.22 24.82
N ALA A 210 -14.39 -3.31 25.28
CA ALA A 210 -13.00 -3.21 24.83
C ALA A 210 -12.20 -4.47 25.19
N PHE A 211 -12.40 -4.99 26.40
CA PHE A 211 -11.65 -6.14 26.93
C PHE A 211 -11.70 -7.39 26.04
N PRO A 212 -12.87 -7.96 25.68
CA PRO A 212 -12.92 -9.13 24.81
C PRO A 212 -12.33 -8.86 23.42
N ILE A 213 -12.51 -7.65 22.86
CA ILE A 213 -11.91 -7.27 21.58
C ILE A 213 -10.38 -7.27 21.66
N LEU A 214 -9.82 -6.75 22.75
CA LEU A 214 -8.38 -6.72 23.00
C LEU A 214 -7.79 -8.12 23.24
N LYS A 215 -8.52 -9.01 23.94
CA LYS A 215 -8.11 -10.42 24.06
C LYS A 215 -8.05 -11.12 22.71
N ASP A 216 -9.05 -10.90 21.86
CA ASP A 216 -9.05 -11.46 20.51
C ASP A 216 -7.88 -10.93 19.68
N LEU A 217 -7.56 -9.64 19.80
CA LEU A 217 -6.43 -9.03 19.11
C LEU A 217 -5.11 -9.67 19.58
N ALA A 218 -4.89 -9.82 20.88
CA ALA A 218 -3.71 -10.50 21.43
C ALA A 218 -3.59 -11.94 20.91
N ALA A 219 -4.70 -12.70 20.93
CA ALA A 219 -4.72 -14.06 20.39
C ALA A 219 -4.45 -14.09 18.86
N GLU A 220 -4.89 -13.07 18.11
CA GLU A 220 -4.58 -12.94 16.69
C GLU A 220 -3.09 -12.66 16.43
N ILE A 221 -2.45 -11.82 17.27
CA ILE A 221 -1.01 -11.55 17.21
C ILE A 221 -0.22 -12.85 17.39
N GLU A 222 -0.52 -13.65 18.42
CA GLU A 222 0.15 -14.94 18.66
C GLU A 222 -0.11 -15.93 17.53
N ARG A 223 -1.39 -16.15 17.18
CA ARG A 223 -1.80 -17.16 16.18
C ARG A 223 -1.16 -16.92 14.82
N ARG A 224 -0.98 -15.65 14.42
CA ARG A 224 -0.41 -15.26 13.13
C ARG A 224 1.07 -14.87 13.19
N LYS A 225 1.68 -14.92 14.37
CA LYS A 225 3.05 -14.48 14.62
C LYS A 225 3.34 -13.11 14.02
N LEU A 226 2.46 -12.14 14.32
CA LEU A 226 2.60 -10.80 13.73
C LEU A 226 3.91 -10.12 14.16
N GLU A 227 4.48 -10.52 15.29
CA GLU A 227 5.79 -10.08 15.78
C GLU A 227 6.96 -10.35 14.81
N ASP A 228 6.85 -11.34 13.92
CA ASP A 228 7.92 -11.69 12.98
C ASP A 228 8.00 -10.70 11.78
N TRP A 229 6.93 -9.94 11.50
CA TRP A 229 6.83 -9.19 10.24
C TRP A 229 6.05 -7.87 10.28
N GLU A 230 5.25 -7.59 11.32
CA GLU A 230 4.59 -6.28 11.50
C GLU A 230 5.46 -5.32 12.31
N ALA A 231 5.16 -4.03 12.19
CA ALA A 231 5.81 -3.00 12.99
C ALA A 231 5.47 -3.18 14.49
N PRO A 232 6.45 -3.12 15.41
CA PRO A 232 6.21 -3.30 16.85
C PRO A 232 5.16 -2.33 17.42
N ASP A 233 5.16 -1.07 16.98
CA ASP A 233 4.22 -0.04 17.44
C ASP A 233 2.75 -0.42 17.21
N LEU A 234 2.47 -1.10 16.09
CA LEU A 234 1.12 -1.56 15.74
C LEU A 234 0.61 -2.63 16.72
N LEU A 235 1.52 -3.44 17.26
CA LEU A 235 1.20 -4.56 18.15
C LEU A 235 1.23 -4.11 19.62
N ALA A 236 2.17 -3.23 19.97
CA ALA A 236 2.38 -2.74 21.33
C ALA A 236 1.15 -2.00 21.86
N HIS A 237 0.50 -1.18 21.04
CA HIS A 237 -0.65 -0.37 21.45
C HIS A 237 -1.86 -1.20 21.95
N PRO A 238 -2.42 -2.16 21.18
CA PRO A 238 -3.51 -3.00 21.69
C PRO A 238 -3.11 -3.86 22.89
N LEU A 239 -1.85 -4.32 22.97
CA LEU A 239 -1.36 -5.06 24.14
C LEU A 239 -1.27 -4.18 25.40
N ALA A 240 -0.83 -2.93 25.26
CA ALA A 240 -0.81 -1.95 26.33
C ALA A 240 -2.22 -1.61 26.84
N LEU A 241 -3.19 -1.46 25.94
CA LEU A 241 -4.60 -1.28 26.29
C LEU A 241 -5.15 -2.51 27.04
N LEU A 242 -4.83 -3.72 26.58
CA LEU A 242 -5.25 -4.95 27.25
C LEU A 242 -4.69 -5.04 28.68
N TYR A 243 -3.40 -4.71 28.86
CA TYR A 243 -2.76 -4.67 30.16
C TYR A 243 -3.50 -3.71 31.11
N ARG A 244 -3.82 -2.49 30.66
CA ARG A 244 -4.57 -1.51 31.46
C ARG A 244 -5.96 -2.01 31.84
N CYS A 245 -6.68 -2.67 30.93
CA CYS A 245 -7.97 -3.27 31.25
C CYS A 245 -7.84 -4.37 32.31
N LEU A 246 -6.81 -5.23 32.22
CA LEU A 246 -6.56 -6.27 33.22
C LEU A 246 -6.22 -5.71 34.60
N SER A 247 -5.40 -4.66 34.67
CA SER A 247 -5.04 -4.01 35.93
C SER A 247 -6.24 -3.39 36.66
N ARG A 248 -7.33 -3.05 35.95
CA ARG A 248 -8.55 -2.48 36.54
C ARG A 248 -9.57 -3.53 36.98
N VAL A 249 -9.58 -4.70 36.33
CA VAL A 249 -10.60 -5.74 36.52
C VAL A 249 -10.21 -6.76 37.60
N ASP A 250 -9.16 -6.48 38.40
CA ASP A 250 -8.50 -7.47 39.28
C ASP A 250 -8.17 -8.76 38.51
N GLY A 251 -7.64 -8.60 37.29
CA GLY A 251 -7.27 -9.69 36.40
C GLY A 251 -6.14 -10.56 36.99
N SER A 252 -5.99 -11.77 36.44
CA SER A 252 -4.91 -12.68 36.84
C SER A 252 -3.55 -11.99 36.76
N GLN A 253 -2.85 -11.89 37.89
CA GLN A 253 -1.50 -11.31 37.96
C GLN A 253 -0.55 -12.01 37.00
N GLU A 254 -0.75 -13.31 36.76
CA GLU A 254 0.06 -14.10 35.82
C GLU A 254 -0.16 -13.66 34.36
N GLU A 255 -1.40 -13.42 33.95
CA GLU A 255 -1.72 -12.92 32.59
C GLU A 255 -1.15 -11.52 32.38
N SER A 256 -1.28 -10.66 33.39
CA SER A 256 -0.72 -9.30 33.37
C SER A 256 0.81 -9.33 33.26
N GLN A 257 1.48 -10.23 34.00
CA GLN A 257 2.94 -10.37 33.94
C GLN A 257 3.42 -10.92 32.58
N LYS A 258 2.69 -11.87 31.98
CA LYS A 258 2.96 -12.37 30.63
C LYS A 258 2.86 -11.25 29.59
N LEU A 259 1.79 -10.46 29.63
CA LEU A 259 1.59 -9.33 28.73
C LEU A 259 2.67 -8.26 28.91
N TYR A 260 3.05 -7.95 30.15
CA TYR A 260 4.13 -7.01 30.42
C TYR A 260 5.47 -7.49 29.85
N SER A 261 5.82 -8.77 30.06
CA SER A 261 7.03 -9.37 29.48
C SER A 261 7.01 -9.35 27.95
N TRP A 262 5.83 -9.52 27.35
CA TRP A 262 5.67 -9.47 25.91
C TRP A 262 5.85 -8.04 25.38
N LEU A 263 5.23 -7.06 26.04
CA LEU A 263 5.36 -5.65 25.70
C LEU A 263 6.81 -5.16 25.82
N CYS A 264 7.55 -5.58 26.85
CA CYS A 264 8.98 -5.28 27.00
C CYS A 264 9.85 -5.79 25.83
N ARG A 265 9.43 -6.87 25.16
CA ARG A 265 10.15 -7.41 24.00
C ARG A 265 9.82 -6.66 22.71
N LEU A 266 8.59 -6.17 22.58
CA LEU A 266 8.11 -5.45 21.40
C LEU A 266 8.47 -3.96 21.46
N ASP A 267 8.09 -3.28 22.54
CA ASP A 267 8.32 -1.86 22.76
C ASP A 267 8.53 -1.58 24.27
N PRO A 268 9.79 -1.45 24.72
CA PRO A 268 10.12 -1.08 26.09
C PRO A 268 9.51 0.25 26.55
N LEU A 269 9.26 1.21 25.64
CA LEU A 269 8.66 2.50 25.98
C LEU A 269 7.18 2.34 26.29
N ALA A 270 6.44 1.57 25.49
CA ALA A 270 5.06 1.21 25.80
C ALA A 270 4.95 0.47 27.14
N ALA A 271 5.89 -0.43 27.44
CA ALA A 271 5.94 -1.14 28.72
C ALA A 271 6.12 -0.19 29.92
N LEU A 272 7.03 0.79 29.81
CA LEU A 272 7.21 1.80 30.85
C LEU A 272 5.93 2.63 31.07
N ASN A 273 5.22 2.98 29.99
CA ASN A 273 4.00 3.79 30.04
C ASN A 273 2.78 3.08 30.64
N VAL A 274 2.80 1.74 30.77
CA VAL A 274 1.75 0.99 31.46
C VAL A 274 2.12 0.63 32.91
N SER A 275 3.40 0.73 33.27
CA SER A 275 3.90 0.48 34.64
C SER A 275 3.80 1.68 35.58
N ARG A 276 3.46 2.87 35.04
CA ARG A 276 3.21 4.09 35.82
C ARG A 276 1.74 4.21 36.19
#